data_AF-A0A354S9X3-F1
#
_entry.id   AF-A0A354S9X3-F1
#
_cell.length_a   1.000
_cell.length_b   1.000
_cell.length_c   1.000
_cell.angle_alpha   90.00
_cell.angle_beta   90.00
_cell.angle_gamma   90.00
#
_symmetry.space_group_name_H-M   'P 1'
#
loop_
_entity.id
_entity.type
_entity.pdbx_description
1 polymer ?
#
loop_
_entity_poly.entity_id
_entity_poly.type
_entity_poly.pdbx_seq_one_letter_code
_entity_poly.pdbx_strand_id
1 'polypeptide(L)'
;MTITVPVDLFPKGPAVAAPTRRPGSVRRTSTIDSVWPDGMEANRSVVGRSRDLLTPVDGSEPIVLAEDALTATVGMDRGIVAMQTQPPRAGVQVLVGAQGGSNSRSRVIAAVPEEVEAGTPLYLLLDDLSGATLVGSVAFRFWESQEAQDERMRQMKKMVGVRVMEGICAGFQPGSTALNADGTNKSMGDTKPVLPIDNVEDPWAWHELTDPQEASHRRSRRIDLWLEDGVVHIETFFQDSYTTPDGHREAVHEYVVSATADPVTGEVLSIGADPRVLPHYECPLATLAVSRMVGQPLREFRSTVNQMLPGIDGCTHMNDTLRSLAEVPVLVAHLV
;
A
#
# COMPACT_ATOMS: atom_id res chain seq x y z
N MET A 1 -3.22 3.15 -31.38
CA MET A 1 -3.40 1.69 -31.31
C MET A 1 -4.16 1.40 -30.02
N THR A 2 -5.13 0.50 -30.03
CA THR A 2 -5.86 0.13 -28.80
C THR A 2 -5.00 -0.80 -27.97
N ILE A 3 -4.70 -0.42 -26.73
CA ILE A 3 -3.98 -1.30 -25.78
C ILE A 3 -4.89 -2.47 -25.46
N THR A 4 -4.35 -3.68 -25.52
CA THR A 4 -5.11 -4.91 -25.23
C THR A 4 -4.60 -5.49 -23.92
N VAL A 5 -5.51 -5.70 -22.97
CA VAL A 5 -5.18 -6.40 -21.72
C VAL A 5 -5.58 -7.87 -21.83
N PRO A 6 -4.66 -8.81 -21.58
CA PRO A 6 -4.98 -10.23 -21.53
C PRO A 6 -6.13 -10.52 -20.55
N VAL A 7 -7.08 -11.38 -20.98
CA VAL A 7 -8.32 -11.65 -20.23
C VAL A 7 -8.04 -12.28 -18.85
N ASP A 8 -6.98 -13.07 -18.74
CA ASP A 8 -6.52 -13.71 -17.50
C ASP A 8 -6.02 -12.69 -16.46
N LEU A 9 -5.68 -11.47 -16.88
CA LEU A 9 -5.32 -10.37 -16.00
C LEU A 9 -6.51 -9.49 -15.60
N PHE A 10 -7.73 -9.78 -16.06
CA PHE A 10 -8.87 -8.95 -15.67
C PHE A 10 -9.10 -9.03 -14.16
N PRO A 11 -9.32 -7.88 -13.48
CA PRO A 11 -9.52 -7.85 -12.04
C PRO A 11 -10.67 -8.77 -11.62
N LYS A 12 -10.37 -9.74 -10.74
CA LYS A 12 -11.31 -10.81 -10.33
C LYS A 12 -12.25 -10.39 -9.19
N GLY A 13 -12.23 -9.11 -8.82
CA GLY A 13 -12.90 -8.59 -7.65
C GLY A 13 -12.09 -8.78 -6.37
N PRO A 14 -12.65 -8.39 -5.22
CA PRO A 14 -11.95 -8.41 -3.94
C PRO A 14 -11.47 -9.83 -3.56
N ALA A 15 -10.33 -9.91 -2.91
CA ALA A 15 -9.78 -11.11 -2.29
C ALA A 15 -10.18 -11.17 -0.80
N VAL A 16 -9.93 -12.33 -0.17
CA VAL A 16 -10.00 -12.46 1.27
C VAL A 16 -8.81 -11.71 1.88
N ALA A 17 -9.08 -10.66 2.65
CA ALA A 17 -8.04 -9.79 3.21
C ALA A 17 -7.12 -10.51 4.21
N ALA A 18 -7.69 -11.41 5.01
CA ALA A 18 -6.97 -12.22 5.99
C ALA A 18 -7.45 -13.68 6.00
N PRO A 19 -6.91 -14.56 5.13
CA PRO A 19 -7.12 -16.00 5.26
C PRO A 19 -6.57 -16.52 6.61
N THR A 20 -6.99 -17.73 6.97
CA THR A 20 -6.56 -18.42 8.19
C THR A 20 -5.04 -18.48 8.31
N ARG A 21 -4.51 -18.16 9.50
CA ARG A 21 -3.08 -18.23 9.79
C ARG A 21 -2.61 -19.68 9.78
N ARG A 22 -1.43 -19.93 9.19
CA ARG A 22 -0.81 -21.25 9.18
C ARG A 22 -0.05 -21.49 10.50
N PRO A 23 -0.08 -22.70 11.09
CA PRO A 23 0.85 -23.04 12.16
C PRO A 23 2.30 -22.89 11.67
N GLY A 24 3.17 -22.34 12.51
CA GLY A 24 4.57 -22.07 12.14
C GLY A 24 4.71 -20.97 11.09
N SER A 25 3.89 -19.92 11.17
CA SER A 25 3.94 -18.78 10.26
C SER A 25 4.10 -17.45 11.00
N VAL A 26 4.66 -16.45 10.32
CA VAL A 26 4.68 -15.06 10.77
C VAL A 26 3.81 -14.22 9.85
N ARG A 27 3.04 -13.31 10.42
CA ARG A 27 2.19 -12.35 9.72
C ARG A 27 2.58 -10.93 10.13
N ARG A 28 2.98 -10.10 9.17
CA ARG A 28 3.00 -8.64 9.33
C ARG A 28 1.70 -8.07 8.80
N THR A 29 0.99 -7.28 9.60
CA THR A 29 -0.15 -6.48 9.15
C THR A 29 0.14 -5.01 9.33
N SER A 30 -0.33 -4.16 8.41
CA SER A 30 -0.22 -2.70 8.51
C SER A 30 -1.48 -2.03 7.98
N THR A 31 -1.97 -1.00 8.68
CA THR A 31 -2.94 -0.06 8.13
C THR A 31 -2.45 1.38 8.27
N ILE A 32 -2.76 2.20 7.27
CA ILE A 32 -2.69 3.66 7.36
C ILE A 32 -4.07 4.21 7.03
N ASP A 33 -4.70 4.80 8.03
CA ASP A 33 -5.99 5.46 7.95
C ASP A 33 -5.80 6.98 7.84
N SER A 34 -6.47 7.61 6.90
CA SER A 34 -6.55 9.07 6.77
C SER A 34 -8.00 9.52 6.95
N VAL A 35 -8.21 10.54 7.78
CA VAL A 35 -9.52 11.17 8.02
C VAL A 35 -9.43 12.69 7.98
N TRP A 36 -10.55 13.35 7.70
CA TRP A 36 -10.66 14.80 7.56
C TRP A 36 -11.77 15.36 8.47
N PRO A 37 -11.54 15.39 9.80
CA PRO A 37 -12.55 15.78 10.79
C PRO A 37 -13.08 17.19 10.59
N ASP A 38 -12.23 18.09 10.12
CA ASP A 38 -12.55 19.50 9.88
C ASP A 38 -12.82 19.79 8.39
N GLY A 39 -13.09 18.74 7.60
CA GLY A 39 -13.35 18.84 6.16
C GLY A 39 -12.10 18.82 5.28
N MET A 40 -12.32 18.80 3.97
CA MET A 40 -11.26 18.54 2.98
C MET A 40 -10.17 19.60 2.88
N GLU A 41 -10.52 20.86 3.18
CA GLU A 41 -9.58 21.98 3.13
C GLU A 41 -8.66 22.02 4.35
N ALA A 42 -8.98 21.27 5.40
CA ALA A 42 -8.18 21.15 6.59
C ALA A 42 -7.05 20.13 6.41
N ASN A 43 -6.13 20.13 7.37
CA ASN A 43 -5.13 19.06 7.47
C ASN A 43 -5.84 17.74 7.77
N ARG A 44 -5.39 16.66 7.13
CA ARG A 44 -5.86 15.32 7.48
C ARG A 44 -5.14 14.78 8.70
N SER A 45 -5.86 14.04 9.51
CA SER A 45 -5.28 13.18 10.54
C SER A 45 -4.95 11.83 9.93
N VAL A 46 -3.77 11.30 10.22
CA VAL A 46 -3.28 10.01 9.76
C VAL A 46 -2.94 9.15 10.95
N VAL A 47 -3.48 7.93 10.98
CA VAL A 47 -3.19 6.91 12.00
C VAL A 47 -2.65 5.67 11.29
N GLY A 48 -1.40 5.35 11.56
CA GLY A 48 -0.72 4.14 11.11
C GLY A 48 -0.59 3.13 12.25
N ARG A 49 -0.84 1.86 11.99
CA ARG A 49 -0.59 0.75 12.93
C ARG A 49 0.00 -0.42 12.18
N SER A 50 0.98 -1.09 12.77
CA SER A 50 1.59 -2.28 12.19
C SER A 50 1.98 -3.27 13.27
N ARG A 51 1.80 -4.57 12.99
CA ARG A 51 2.07 -5.67 13.92
C ARG A 51 2.69 -6.86 13.22
N ASP A 52 3.72 -7.43 13.85
CA ASP A 52 4.28 -8.73 13.54
C ASP A 52 3.77 -9.76 14.54
N LEU A 53 3.23 -10.86 14.01
CA LEU A 53 2.60 -11.90 14.80
C LEU A 53 3.14 -13.27 14.39
N LEU A 54 3.71 -14.01 15.33
CA LEU A 54 4.04 -15.43 15.17
C LEU A 54 2.82 -16.28 15.53
N THR A 55 2.50 -17.24 14.67
CA THR A 55 1.54 -18.30 14.94
C THR A 55 2.32 -19.59 15.24
N PRO A 56 2.37 -20.04 16.50
CA PRO A 56 3.13 -21.23 16.89
C PRO A 56 2.70 -22.49 16.14
N VAL A 57 3.67 -23.38 15.89
CA VAL A 57 3.42 -24.67 15.22
C VAL A 57 2.60 -25.64 16.07
N ASP A 58 2.71 -25.52 17.39
CA ASP A 58 2.03 -26.38 18.37
C ASP A 58 0.56 -25.98 18.64
N GLY A 59 0.08 -24.92 17.99
CA GLY A 59 -1.27 -24.39 18.16
C GLY A 59 -1.48 -23.60 19.45
N SER A 60 -0.41 -23.24 20.16
CA SER A 60 -0.47 -22.31 21.30
C SER A 60 -0.89 -20.89 20.87
N GLU A 61 -1.13 -20.03 21.86
CA GLU A 61 -1.61 -18.68 21.61
C GLU A 61 -0.62 -17.88 20.73
N PRO A 62 -1.10 -17.06 19.79
CA PRO A 62 -0.23 -16.28 18.92
C PRO A 62 0.65 -15.30 19.72
N ILE A 63 1.88 -15.08 19.25
CA ILE A 63 2.86 -14.24 19.94
C ILE A 63 3.07 -12.96 19.15
N VAL A 64 2.81 -11.81 19.76
CA VAL A 64 3.16 -10.51 19.19
C VAL A 64 4.68 -10.33 19.28
N LEU A 65 5.33 -10.26 18.12
CA LEU A 65 6.78 -10.09 18.00
C LEU A 65 7.18 -8.61 18.07
N ALA A 66 6.41 -7.76 17.40
CA ALA A 66 6.62 -6.32 17.35
C ALA A 66 5.32 -5.58 17.01
N GLU A 67 5.15 -4.38 17.56
CA GLU A 67 4.07 -3.47 17.24
C GLU A 67 4.59 -2.04 17.19
N ASP A 68 4.17 -1.31 16.16
CA ASP A 68 4.40 0.12 16.06
C ASP A 68 3.14 0.85 15.62
N ALA A 69 2.97 2.07 16.11
CA ALA A 69 1.96 2.99 15.66
C ALA A 69 2.57 4.34 15.31
N LEU A 70 1.89 5.06 14.43
CA LEU A 70 2.23 6.40 13.98
C LEU A 70 0.97 7.26 13.96
N THR A 71 1.04 8.47 14.49
CA THR A 71 0.02 9.49 14.29
C THR A 71 0.66 10.69 13.61
N ALA A 72 0.05 11.19 12.54
CA ALA A 72 0.55 12.37 11.85
C ALA A 72 -0.59 13.30 11.44
N THR A 73 -0.27 14.59 11.36
CA THR A 73 -1.11 15.60 10.72
C THR A 73 -0.47 15.95 9.40
N VAL A 74 -1.21 15.85 8.30
CA VAL A 74 -0.68 16.07 6.96
C VAL A 74 -1.50 17.12 6.23
N GLY A 75 -0.81 18.12 5.68
CA GLY A 75 -1.41 19.20 4.91
C GLY A 75 -1.96 18.75 3.56
N MET A 76 -2.74 19.64 2.94
CA MET A 76 -3.28 19.45 1.58
C MET A 76 -2.17 19.25 0.53
N ASP A 77 -1.05 19.95 0.69
CA ASP A 77 0.15 19.84 -0.15
C ASP A 77 0.97 18.56 0.11
N ARG A 78 0.49 17.69 1.01
CA ARG A 78 1.16 16.48 1.54
C ARG A 78 2.38 16.78 2.41
N GLY A 79 2.50 17.99 2.95
CA GLY A 79 3.47 18.34 3.99
C GLY A 79 3.13 17.72 5.34
N ILE A 80 4.10 17.11 6.02
CA ILE A 80 3.92 16.61 7.38
C ILE A 80 3.94 17.82 8.34
N VAL A 81 2.83 18.07 9.02
CA VAL A 81 2.68 19.19 9.98
C VAL A 81 3.06 18.77 11.39
N ALA A 82 2.71 17.54 11.76
CA ALA A 82 3.06 16.93 13.03
C ALA A 82 3.18 15.42 12.85
N MET A 83 4.03 14.78 13.66
CA MET A 83 4.19 13.33 13.67
C MET A 83 4.63 12.84 15.04
N GLN A 84 4.07 11.71 15.47
CA GLN A 84 4.45 10.98 16.68
C GLN A 84 4.41 9.48 16.39
N THR A 85 5.16 8.70 17.15
CA THR A 85 5.17 7.25 17.05
C THR A 85 5.05 6.61 18.42
N GLN A 86 4.56 5.38 18.45
CA GLN A 86 4.55 4.53 19.62
C GLN A 86 5.17 3.16 19.27
N PRO A 87 6.23 2.73 19.96
CA PRO A 87 7.08 3.51 20.87
C PRO A 87 7.65 4.82 20.27
N PRO A 88 8.03 5.82 21.09
CA PRO A 88 8.57 7.08 20.59
C PRO A 88 9.93 6.93 19.91
N ARG A 89 10.06 7.43 18.67
CA ARG A 89 11.34 7.54 17.95
C ARG A 89 11.68 9.02 17.77
N ALA A 90 12.84 9.46 18.27
CA ALA A 90 13.23 10.87 18.15
C ALA A 90 13.48 11.29 16.69
N GLY A 91 13.99 10.37 15.85
CA GLY A 91 14.34 10.64 14.45
C GLY A 91 13.17 11.12 13.59
N VAL A 92 11.93 10.71 13.91
CA VAL A 92 10.75 11.06 13.10
C VAL A 92 10.41 12.55 13.12
N GLN A 93 10.88 13.31 14.13
CA GLN A 93 10.66 14.75 14.18
C GLN A 93 11.34 15.49 13.02
N VAL A 94 12.41 14.94 12.45
CA VAL A 94 13.09 15.49 11.27
C VAL A 94 12.18 15.47 10.03
N LEU A 95 11.14 14.63 10.02
CA LEU A 95 10.18 14.54 8.93
C LEU A 95 9.11 15.64 9.00
N VAL A 96 8.97 16.36 10.11
CA VAL A 96 8.07 17.51 10.20
C VAL A 96 8.56 18.62 9.26
N GLY A 97 7.65 19.13 8.44
CA GLY A 97 7.92 20.05 7.33
C GLY A 97 8.39 19.36 6.04
N ALA A 98 8.63 18.04 6.05
CA ALA A 98 8.89 17.31 4.81
C ALA A 98 7.61 17.13 4.01
N GLN A 99 7.73 17.22 2.69
CA GLN A 99 6.61 17.05 1.75
C GLN A 99 6.64 15.66 1.10
N GLY A 100 5.48 15.02 0.99
CA GLY A 100 5.30 13.79 0.24
C GLY A 100 5.65 13.97 -1.24
N GLY A 101 6.32 12.98 -1.84
CA GLY A 101 6.79 13.05 -3.23
C GLY A 101 8.10 12.30 -3.46
N SER A 102 8.81 12.62 -4.55
CA SER A 102 10.02 11.91 -4.98
C SER A 102 11.15 11.84 -3.94
N ASN A 103 11.19 12.78 -2.99
CA ASN A 103 12.24 12.85 -1.96
C ASN A 103 11.77 12.44 -0.55
N SER A 104 10.54 11.94 -0.38
CA SER A 104 10.02 11.58 0.95
C SER A 104 10.77 10.39 1.54
N ARG A 105 10.98 9.34 0.75
CA ARG A 105 11.61 8.09 1.20
C ARG A 105 13.09 8.23 1.53
N SER A 106 13.83 9.04 0.78
CA SER A 106 15.24 9.32 1.12
C SER A 106 15.38 10.07 2.44
N ARG A 107 14.43 10.97 2.75
CA ARG A 107 14.37 11.64 4.05
C ARG A 107 14.02 10.68 5.18
N VAL A 108 13.08 9.74 4.96
CA VAL A 108 12.77 8.67 5.93
C VAL A 108 14.03 7.86 6.23
N ILE A 109 14.74 7.41 5.19
CA ILE A 109 15.96 6.61 5.35
C ILE A 109 17.02 7.37 6.16
N ALA A 110 17.19 8.67 5.90
CA ALA A 110 18.14 9.50 6.64
C ALA A 110 17.71 9.77 8.10
N ALA A 111 16.40 9.79 8.36
CA ALA A 111 15.85 10.13 9.67
C ALA A 111 15.85 8.95 10.66
N VAL A 112 15.67 7.72 10.16
CA VAL A 112 15.56 6.50 10.97
C VAL A 112 16.33 5.32 10.34
N PRO A 113 17.64 5.46 10.05
CA PRO A 113 18.42 4.41 9.38
C PRO A 113 18.42 3.07 10.14
N GLU A 114 18.31 3.10 11.47
CA GLU A 114 18.18 1.92 12.31
C GLU A 114 16.88 1.15 12.06
N GLU A 115 15.77 1.85 11.86
CA GLU A 115 14.46 1.24 11.55
C GLU A 115 14.47 0.65 10.13
N VAL A 116 15.21 1.28 9.21
CA VAL A 116 15.45 0.77 7.84
C VAL A 116 16.23 -0.54 7.90
N GLU A 117 17.36 -0.57 8.60
CA GLU A 117 18.21 -1.76 8.71
C GLU A 117 17.47 -2.91 9.42
N ALA A 118 16.74 -2.60 10.49
CA ALA A 118 15.98 -3.57 11.26
C ALA A 118 14.66 -3.99 10.61
N GLY A 119 14.22 -3.30 9.55
CA GLY A 119 12.99 -3.62 8.82
C GLY A 119 11.74 -3.66 9.70
N THR A 120 11.61 -2.69 10.60
CA THR A 120 10.60 -2.69 11.64
C THR A 120 9.19 -2.42 11.10
N PRO A 121 8.13 -2.76 11.88
CA PRO A 121 6.77 -2.33 11.58
C PRO A 121 6.66 -0.81 11.36
N LEU A 122 7.39 0.00 12.14
CA LEU A 122 7.44 1.45 11.95
C LEU A 122 8.00 1.86 10.57
N TYR A 123 9.08 1.24 10.10
CA TYR A 123 9.65 1.59 8.79
C TYR A 123 8.65 1.37 7.65
N LEU A 124 7.89 0.27 7.70
CA LEU A 124 6.83 0.02 6.71
C LEU A 124 5.80 1.16 6.68
N LEU A 125 5.33 1.61 7.86
CA LEU A 125 4.39 2.74 7.97
C LEU A 125 4.97 4.02 7.37
N LEU A 126 6.25 4.30 7.62
CA LEU A 126 6.92 5.50 7.10
C LEU A 126 7.13 5.44 5.58
N ASP A 127 7.52 4.28 5.01
CA ASP A 127 7.69 4.11 3.55
C ASP A 127 6.34 4.21 2.82
N ASP A 128 5.26 3.72 3.44
CA ASP A 128 3.92 3.73 2.88
C ASP A 128 3.20 5.08 2.99
N LEU A 129 3.56 5.91 3.97
CA LEU A 129 2.91 7.20 4.20
C LEU A 129 2.89 8.04 2.91
N SER A 130 3.97 8.01 2.12
CA SER A 130 4.03 8.75 0.85
C SER A 130 2.98 8.28 -0.17
N GLY A 131 2.72 6.98 -0.24
CA GLY A 131 1.72 6.44 -1.16
C GLY A 131 0.30 6.59 -0.61
N ALA A 132 0.09 6.36 0.70
CA ALA A 132 -1.22 6.55 1.34
C ALA A 132 -1.71 8.00 1.21
N THR A 133 -0.82 8.97 1.45
CA THR A 133 -1.12 10.40 1.32
C THR A 133 -1.35 10.87 -0.13
N LEU A 134 -0.81 10.15 -1.12
CA LEU A 134 -1.02 10.46 -2.54
C LEU A 134 -2.47 10.18 -2.96
N VAL A 135 -3.04 9.07 -2.49
CA VAL A 135 -4.38 8.60 -2.91
C VAL A 135 -5.47 8.86 -1.89
N GLY A 136 -5.15 9.34 -0.70
CA GLY A 136 -6.13 9.55 0.37
C GLY A 136 -7.30 10.45 -0.03
N SER A 137 -7.03 11.54 -0.77
CA SER A 137 -8.05 12.51 -1.19
C SER A 137 -9.13 11.95 -2.14
N VAL A 138 -8.97 10.71 -2.62
CA VAL A 138 -10.02 9.99 -3.36
C VAL A 138 -11.24 9.71 -2.47
N ALA A 139 -11.10 9.69 -1.14
CA ALA A 139 -12.20 9.48 -0.19
C ALA A 139 -13.43 10.35 -0.50
N PHE A 140 -13.20 11.61 -0.86
CA PHE A 140 -14.25 12.58 -1.12
C PHE A 140 -15.09 12.28 -2.36
N ARG A 141 -14.59 11.48 -3.30
CA ARG A 141 -15.41 11.01 -4.44
C ARG A 141 -16.67 10.28 -3.96
N PHE A 142 -16.59 9.59 -2.84
CA PHE A 142 -17.69 8.79 -2.31
C PHE A 142 -18.65 9.61 -1.44
N TRP A 143 -18.26 10.81 -1.03
CA TRP A 143 -19.01 11.67 -0.11
C TRP A 143 -19.58 12.93 -0.76
N GLU A 144 -18.99 13.39 -1.87
CA GLU A 144 -19.37 14.61 -2.57
C GLU A 144 -20.21 14.32 -3.82
N SER A 145 -21.09 15.25 -4.19
CA SER A 145 -21.76 15.23 -5.48
C SER A 145 -20.76 15.43 -6.64
N GLN A 146 -21.10 14.97 -7.84
CA GLN A 146 -20.25 15.17 -9.02
C GLN A 146 -19.96 16.66 -9.28
N GLU A 147 -20.93 17.55 -9.05
CA GLU A 147 -20.75 18.99 -9.22
C GLU A 147 -19.71 19.57 -8.26
N ALA A 148 -19.73 19.14 -6.99
CA ALA A 148 -18.75 19.55 -5.99
C ALA A 148 -17.35 19.01 -6.35
N GLN A 149 -17.27 17.77 -6.82
CA GLN A 149 -16.01 17.18 -7.29
C GLN A 149 -15.43 17.95 -8.49
N ASP A 150 -16.27 18.33 -9.46
CA ASP A 150 -15.84 19.05 -10.66
C ASP A 150 -15.37 20.48 -10.34
N GLU A 151 -16.06 21.18 -9.42
CA GLU A 151 -15.62 22.49 -8.94
C GLU A 151 -14.30 22.39 -8.18
N ARG A 152 -14.16 21.39 -7.30
CA ARG A 152 -12.92 21.13 -6.58
C ARG A 152 -11.76 20.81 -7.52
N MET A 153 -11.96 19.96 -8.52
CA MET A 153 -10.95 19.67 -9.53
C MET A 153 -10.54 20.92 -10.30
N ARG A 154 -11.47 21.84 -10.59
CA ARG A 154 -11.15 23.15 -11.19
C ARG A 154 -10.31 24.03 -10.27
N GLN A 155 -10.63 24.09 -8.97
CA GLN A 155 -9.86 24.86 -7.99
C GLN A 155 -8.46 24.29 -7.79
N MET A 156 -8.33 22.96 -7.66
CA MET A 156 -7.04 22.28 -7.54
C MET A 156 -6.16 22.56 -8.77
N LYS A 157 -6.72 22.47 -9.99
CA LYS A 157 -6.00 22.81 -11.23
C LYS A 157 -5.50 24.27 -11.25
N LYS A 158 -6.23 25.21 -10.65
CA LYS A 158 -5.76 26.60 -10.52
C LYS A 158 -4.61 26.75 -9.53
N MET A 159 -4.61 25.98 -8.44
CA MET A 159 -3.59 26.07 -7.37
C MET A 159 -2.28 25.36 -7.74
N VAL A 160 -2.35 24.11 -8.20
CA VAL A 160 -1.16 23.26 -8.42
C VAL A 160 -0.85 23.03 -9.90
N GLY A 161 -1.64 23.61 -10.80
CA GLY A 161 -1.52 23.42 -12.23
C GLY A 161 -2.14 22.12 -12.73
N VAL A 162 -1.97 21.88 -14.04
CA VAL A 162 -2.41 20.65 -14.72
C VAL A 162 -1.23 19.69 -14.80
N ARG A 163 -1.43 18.46 -14.33
CA ARG A 163 -0.41 17.41 -14.39
C ARG A 163 -0.65 16.49 -15.58
N VAL A 164 0.35 16.36 -16.44
CA VAL A 164 0.40 15.33 -17.47
C VAL A 164 0.74 14.00 -16.79
N MET A 165 -0.13 13.01 -16.96
CA MET A 165 -0.04 11.69 -16.34
C MET A 165 0.49 10.62 -17.29
N GLU A 166 0.49 10.90 -18.60
CA GLU A 166 1.01 9.97 -19.61
C GLU A 166 2.45 9.52 -19.31
N GLY A 167 2.68 8.22 -19.36
CA GLY A 167 3.96 7.55 -19.12
C GLY A 167 4.29 7.28 -17.65
N ILE A 168 3.49 7.76 -16.69
CA ILE A 168 3.82 7.61 -15.26
C ILE A 168 3.71 6.16 -14.76
N CYS A 169 2.77 5.38 -15.31
CA CYS A 169 2.59 3.97 -14.96
C CYS A 169 1.93 3.19 -16.11
N ALA A 170 1.82 1.87 -15.98
CA ALA A 170 1.13 1.01 -16.96
C ALA A 170 -0.32 1.47 -17.24
N GLY A 171 -1.04 1.90 -16.20
CA GLY A 171 -2.40 2.44 -16.31
C GLY A 171 -2.48 3.80 -17.03
N PHE A 172 -1.36 4.52 -17.13
CA PHE A 172 -1.24 5.79 -17.84
C PHE A 172 -0.23 5.71 -18.98
N GLN A 173 -0.01 4.54 -19.58
CA GLN A 173 0.86 4.44 -20.74
C GLN A 173 0.26 5.18 -21.95
N PRO A 174 1.08 5.61 -22.92
CA PRO A 174 0.59 6.30 -24.11
C PRO A 174 -0.53 5.53 -24.81
N GLY A 175 -1.66 6.20 -25.06
CA GLY A 175 -2.86 5.60 -25.64
C GLY A 175 -3.81 4.90 -24.64
N SER A 176 -3.53 4.97 -23.34
CA SER A 176 -4.41 4.47 -22.28
C SER A 176 -5.80 5.10 -22.33
N THR A 177 -6.83 4.27 -22.10
CA THR A 177 -8.22 4.73 -21.95
C THR A 177 -8.41 5.68 -20.78
N ALA A 178 -7.52 5.64 -19.78
CA ALA A 178 -7.51 6.53 -18.61
C ALA A 178 -7.03 7.96 -18.89
N LEU A 179 -6.54 8.24 -20.11
CA LEU A 179 -5.97 9.55 -20.48
C LEU A 179 -6.89 10.34 -21.41
N ASN A 180 -6.88 11.66 -21.23
CA ASN A 180 -7.34 12.64 -22.20
C ASN A 180 -6.28 12.81 -23.31
N ALA A 181 -6.66 13.44 -24.43
CA ALA A 181 -5.76 13.66 -25.55
C ALA A 181 -4.54 14.55 -25.22
N ASP A 182 -4.64 15.37 -24.17
CA ASP A 182 -3.54 16.21 -23.66
C ASP A 182 -2.64 15.49 -22.63
N GLY A 183 -2.84 14.17 -22.45
CA GLY A 183 -2.08 13.35 -21.52
C GLY A 183 -2.46 13.53 -20.05
N THR A 184 -3.50 14.30 -19.73
CA THR A 184 -4.06 14.39 -18.36
C THR A 184 -4.95 13.19 -18.07
N ASN A 185 -5.18 12.86 -16.80
CA ASN A 185 -6.06 11.75 -16.45
C ASN A 185 -7.55 12.12 -16.60
N LYS A 186 -8.35 11.13 -16.99
CA LYS A 186 -9.80 11.13 -16.84
C LYS A 186 -10.20 10.87 -15.40
N SER A 187 -11.50 11.00 -15.12
CA SER A 187 -12.05 10.55 -13.85
C SER A 187 -11.71 9.07 -13.64
N MET A 188 -11.41 8.73 -12.39
CA MET A 188 -11.09 7.36 -12.00
C MET A 188 -12.24 6.43 -12.40
N GLY A 189 -11.93 5.24 -12.93
CA GLY A 189 -12.93 4.33 -13.44
C GLY A 189 -13.53 3.46 -12.34
N ASP A 190 -13.17 2.18 -12.39
CA ASP A 190 -13.76 1.10 -11.62
C ASP A 190 -13.42 1.17 -10.13
N THR A 191 -14.42 0.88 -9.29
CA THR A 191 -14.28 0.59 -7.86
C THR A 191 -15.09 -0.67 -7.55
N LYS A 192 -14.83 -1.30 -6.40
CA LYS A 192 -15.60 -2.46 -5.95
C LYS A 192 -15.97 -2.33 -4.47
N PRO A 193 -17.22 -2.64 -4.09
CA PRO A 193 -17.57 -2.74 -2.68
C PRO A 193 -16.76 -3.87 -2.05
N VAL A 194 -16.27 -3.64 -0.83
CA VAL A 194 -15.49 -4.61 -0.06
C VAL A 194 -16.06 -4.76 1.34
N LEU A 195 -15.90 -5.96 1.88
CA LEU A 195 -16.16 -6.23 3.29
C LEU A 195 -15.04 -5.59 4.15
N PRO A 196 -15.30 -5.31 5.43
CA PRO A 196 -14.24 -4.98 6.38
C PRO A 196 -13.11 -6.02 6.32
N ILE A 197 -11.86 -5.56 6.39
CA ILE A 197 -10.68 -6.42 6.26
C ILE A 197 -10.53 -7.43 7.41
N ASP A 198 -11.16 -7.14 8.53
CA ASP A 198 -11.28 -7.95 9.74
C ASP A 198 -12.61 -8.72 9.81
N ASN A 199 -13.37 -8.79 8.71
CA ASN A 199 -14.57 -9.62 8.63
C ASN A 199 -14.22 -11.12 8.53
N VAL A 200 -13.56 -11.61 9.57
CA VAL A 200 -13.08 -12.98 9.78
C VAL A 200 -13.18 -13.30 11.28
N GLU A 201 -13.38 -14.57 11.62
CA GLU A 201 -13.59 -14.97 13.03
C GLU A 201 -12.33 -14.91 13.90
N ASP A 202 -11.14 -14.79 13.28
CA ASP A 202 -9.86 -14.79 13.97
C ASP A 202 -9.53 -13.40 14.55
N PRO A 203 -9.56 -13.20 15.88
CA PRO A 203 -9.30 -11.90 16.50
C PRO A 203 -7.84 -11.44 16.32
N TRP A 204 -6.95 -12.33 15.91
CA TRP A 204 -5.54 -12.04 15.63
C TRP A 204 -5.26 -11.82 14.14
N ALA A 205 -6.29 -11.86 13.28
CA ALA A 205 -6.13 -11.69 11.84
C ALA A 205 -5.46 -10.36 11.47
N TRP A 206 -5.83 -9.29 12.19
CA TRP A 206 -5.29 -7.93 12.08
C TRP A 206 -5.00 -7.36 13.47
N HIS A 207 -4.17 -6.32 13.52
CA HIS A 207 -4.06 -5.46 14.70
C HIS A 207 -5.35 -4.63 14.88
N GLU A 208 -5.44 -3.90 16.00
CA GLU A 208 -6.57 -3.01 16.28
C GLU A 208 -6.77 -2.02 15.13
N LEU A 209 -7.95 -2.05 14.52
CA LEU A 209 -8.32 -1.17 13.41
C LEU A 209 -9.04 0.07 13.91
N THR A 210 -8.88 1.18 13.19
CA THR A 210 -9.77 2.33 13.35
C THR A 210 -11.13 2.05 12.71
N ASP A 211 -12.18 2.78 13.09
CA ASP A 211 -13.50 2.66 12.46
C ASP A 211 -14.11 4.05 12.18
N PRO A 212 -13.52 4.81 11.24
CA PRO A 212 -13.98 6.16 10.94
C PRO A 212 -15.36 6.15 10.29
N GLN A 213 -16.26 6.97 10.82
CA GLN A 213 -17.63 7.14 10.30
C GLN A 213 -17.74 8.30 9.29
N GLU A 214 -16.62 8.94 8.98
CA GLU A 214 -16.50 10.08 8.08
C GLU A 214 -15.77 9.70 6.79
N ALA A 215 -15.59 10.66 5.88
CA ALA A 215 -14.76 10.47 4.70
C ALA A 215 -13.35 10.02 5.11
N SER A 216 -12.99 8.80 4.73
CA SER A 216 -11.73 8.18 5.12
C SER A 216 -11.11 7.38 3.99
N HIS A 217 -9.79 7.26 4.05
CA HIS A 217 -9.00 6.34 3.25
C HIS A 217 -8.28 5.37 4.18
N ARG A 218 -8.24 4.10 3.79
CA ARG A 218 -7.39 3.08 4.42
C ARG A 218 -6.50 2.47 3.36
N ARG A 219 -5.20 2.47 3.63
CA ARG A 219 -4.25 1.54 3.02
C ARG A 219 -4.07 0.36 3.94
N SER A 220 -4.29 -0.85 3.46
CA SER A 220 -4.15 -2.09 4.22
C SER A 220 -3.12 -3.00 3.59
N ARG A 221 -2.28 -3.62 4.43
CA ARG A 221 -1.28 -4.61 4.03
C ARG A 221 -1.25 -5.80 4.95
N ARG A 222 -1.03 -6.97 4.35
CA ARG A 222 -0.68 -8.20 5.06
C ARG A 222 0.46 -8.87 4.31
N ILE A 223 1.44 -9.36 5.05
CA ILE A 223 2.54 -10.20 4.56
C ILE A 223 2.57 -11.44 5.45
N ASP A 224 2.20 -12.58 4.89
CA ASP A 224 2.32 -13.88 5.53
C ASP A 224 3.54 -14.61 5.02
N LEU A 225 4.28 -15.25 5.93
CA LEU A 225 5.42 -16.09 5.60
C LEU A 225 5.43 -17.39 6.40
N TRP A 226 5.87 -18.46 5.77
CA TRP A 226 6.12 -19.75 6.40
C TRP A 226 7.28 -20.47 5.70
N LEU A 227 7.88 -21.43 6.39
CA LEU A 227 8.88 -22.33 5.82
C LEU A 227 8.22 -23.65 5.45
N GLU A 228 8.44 -24.10 4.22
CA GLU A 228 7.95 -25.39 3.73
C GLU A 228 8.97 -25.93 2.72
N ASP A 229 9.33 -27.21 2.83
CA ASP A 229 10.28 -27.89 1.94
C ASP A 229 11.62 -27.13 1.73
N GLY A 230 12.09 -26.42 2.76
CA GLY A 230 13.35 -25.66 2.73
C GLY A 230 13.27 -24.33 1.98
N VAL A 231 12.07 -23.83 1.70
CA VAL A 231 11.82 -22.58 0.97
C VAL A 231 10.96 -21.64 1.83
N VAL A 232 11.22 -20.33 1.73
CA VAL A 232 10.33 -19.31 2.30
C VAL A 232 9.17 -19.10 1.35
N HIS A 233 7.95 -19.35 1.81
CA HIS A 233 6.73 -18.99 1.09
C HIS A 233 6.20 -17.67 1.60
N ILE A 234 5.70 -16.84 0.68
CA ILE A 234 5.26 -15.47 0.95
C ILE A 234 3.91 -15.24 0.27
N GLU A 235 2.93 -14.77 1.03
CA GLU A 235 1.63 -14.35 0.52
C GLU A 235 1.33 -12.93 1.01
N THR A 236 1.09 -12.01 0.09
CA THR A 236 0.82 -10.61 0.45
C THR A 236 -0.50 -10.12 -0.10
N PHE A 237 -1.12 -9.24 0.66
CA PHE A 237 -2.34 -8.53 0.31
C PHE A 237 -2.09 -7.03 0.45
N PHE A 238 -2.53 -6.27 -0.53
CA PHE A 238 -2.54 -4.81 -0.54
C PHE A 238 -3.93 -4.34 -0.93
N GLN A 239 -4.49 -3.35 -0.21
CA GLN A 239 -5.74 -2.70 -0.59
C GLN A 239 -5.72 -1.21 -0.22
N ASP A 240 -6.14 -0.34 -1.14
CA ASP A 240 -6.60 1.02 -0.83
C ASP A 240 -8.13 1.04 -0.93
N SER A 241 -8.80 1.32 0.20
CA SER A 241 -10.26 1.40 0.29
C SER A 241 -10.75 2.65 1.02
N TYR A 242 -11.99 3.03 0.79
CA TYR A 242 -12.56 4.30 1.22
C TYR A 242 -13.93 4.10 1.82
N THR A 243 -14.28 4.85 2.87
CA THR A 243 -15.63 4.81 3.42
C THR A 243 -16.64 5.46 2.48
N THR A 244 -17.87 4.96 2.52
CA THR A 244 -19.05 5.54 1.89
C THR A 244 -20.03 6.05 2.96
N PRO A 245 -20.94 6.99 2.63
CA PRO A 245 -21.90 7.55 3.60
C PRO A 245 -22.85 6.54 4.27
N ASP A 246 -23.01 5.35 3.70
CA ASP A 246 -23.80 4.24 4.25
C ASP A 246 -22.99 3.31 5.19
N GLY A 247 -21.73 3.67 5.48
CA GLY A 247 -20.87 2.92 6.40
C GLY A 247 -20.17 1.71 5.78
N HIS A 248 -20.24 1.55 4.45
CA HIS A 248 -19.50 0.53 3.71
C HIS A 248 -18.11 1.03 3.29
N ARG A 249 -17.35 0.15 2.61
CA ARG A 249 -16.09 0.51 1.99
C ARG A 249 -16.06 0.14 0.51
N GLU A 250 -15.43 1.01 -0.27
CA GLU A 250 -15.15 0.82 -1.70
C GLU A 250 -13.64 0.72 -1.91
N ALA A 251 -13.16 -0.38 -2.50
CA ALA A 251 -11.77 -0.55 -2.90
C ALA A 251 -11.52 0.06 -4.29
N VAL A 252 -10.34 0.66 -4.44
CA VAL A 252 -9.86 1.24 -5.71
C VAL A 252 -8.66 0.47 -6.24
N HIS A 253 -7.70 0.16 -5.37
CA HIS A 253 -6.53 -0.63 -5.72
C HIS A 253 -6.46 -1.83 -4.80
N GLU A 254 -6.29 -3.01 -5.38
CA GLU A 254 -6.08 -4.24 -4.63
C GLU A 254 -5.22 -5.23 -5.43
N TYR A 255 -4.23 -5.79 -4.77
CA TYR A 255 -3.34 -6.82 -5.30
C TYR A 255 -3.13 -7.92 -4.28
N VAL A 256 -2.94 -9.13 -4.78
CA VAL A 256 -2.32 -10.24 -4.03
C VAL A 256 -1.02 -10.60 -4.73
N VAL A 257 0.07 -10.77 -3.99
CA VAL A 257 1.36 -11.25 -4.54
C VAL A 257 1.77 -12.49 -3.79
N SER A 258 2.03 -13.55 -4.56
CA SER A 258 2.58 -14.83 -4.08
C SER A 258 4.04 -14.92 -4.51
N ALA A 259 4.93 -15.27 -3.60
CA ALA A 259 6.34 -15.45 -3.90
C ALA A 259 6.96 -16.60 -3.11
N THR A 260 8.08 -17.10 -3.62
CA THR A 260 8.99 -17.97 -2.87
C THR A 260 10.39 -17.40 -2.88
N ALA A 261 11.16 -17.67 -1.82
CA ALA A 261 12.52 -17.22 -1.70
C ALA A 261 13.42 -18.24 -1.00
N ASP A 262 14.71 -18.20 -1.34
CA ASP A 262 15.73 -18.96 -0.64
C ASP A 262 15.89 -18.44 0.81
N PRO A 263 15.85 -19.31 1.83
CA PRO A 263 15.84 -18.88 3.23
C PRO A 263 17.17 -18.28 3.71
N VAL A 264 18.28 -18.52 3.00
CA VAL A 264 19.62 -18.09 3.41
C VAL A 264 20.00 -16.78 2.72
N THR A 265 19.84 -16.73 1.41
CA THR A 265 20.22 -15.60 0.56
C THR A 265 19.10 -14.56 0.45
N GLY A 266 17.85 -14.97 0.66
CA GLY A 266 16.67 -14.14 0.39
C GLY A 266 16.42 -13.90 -1.10
N GLU A 267 17.06 -14.66 -1.99
CA GLU A 267 16.84 -14.58 -3.44
C GLU A 267 15.43 -15.07 -3.79
N VAL A 268 14.70 -14.30 -4.59
CA VAL A 268 13.36 -14.69 -5.05
C VAL A 268 13.45 -15.81 -6.08
N LEU A 269 12.83 -16.94 -5.77
CA LEU A 269 12.79 -18.14 -6.61
C LEU A 269 11.59 -18.13 -7.56
N SER A 270 10.46 -17.59 -7.10
CA SER A 270 9.26 -17.37 -7.93
C SER A 270 8.47 -16.18 -7.38
N ILE A 271 7.78 -15.46 -8.27
CA ILE A 271 6.87 -14.37 -7.87
C ILE A 271 5.80 -14.17 -8.92
N GLY A 272 4.57 -13.94 -8.47
CA GLY A 272 3.43 -13.61 -9.31
C GLY A 272 2.49 -12.65 -8.60
N ALA A 273 1.74 -11.86 -9.36
CA ALA A 273 0.79 -10.91 -8.82
C ALA A 273 -0.59 -11.09 -9.45
N ASP A 274 -1.60 -11.21 -8.60
CA ASP A 274 -3.02 -11.29 -8.98
C ASP A 274 -3.65 -9.89 -8.87
N PRO A 275 -4.03 -9.26 -10.00
CA PRO A 275 -4.79 -8.02 -9.98
C PRO A 275 -6.22 -8.29 -9.49
N ARG A 276 -6.66 -7.60 -8.43
CA ARG A 276 -7.96 -7.86 -7.79
C ARG A 276 -8.99 -6.77 -8.06
N VAL A 277 -8.67 -5.54 -7.68
CA VAL A 277 -9.50 -4.34 -7.88
C VAL A 277 -8.59 -3.24 -8.41
N LEU A 278 -8.88 -2.70 -9.59
CA LEU A 278 -8.03 -1.68 -10.21
C LEU A 278 -8.86 -0.63 -10.95
N PRO A 279 -8.47 0.66 -10.92
CA PRO A 279 -9.32 1.75 -11.38
C PRO A 279 -9.38 1.94 -12.89
N HIS A 280 -8.42 1.38 -13.63
CA HIS A 280 -8.29 1.58 -15.07
C HIS A 280 -8.05 0.26 -15.78
N TYR A 281 -8.57 0.17 -17.00
CA TYR A 281 -8.51 -1.03 -17.83
C TYR A 281 -7.08 -1.54 -18.01
N GLU A 282 -6.10 -0.65 -18.19
CA GLU A 282 -4.69 -0.97 -18.45
C GLU A 282 -3.86 -1.22 -17.18
N CYS A 283 -4.38 -0.93 -15.97
CA CYS A 283 -3.65 -1.14 -14.72
C CYS A 283 -3.14 -2.58 -14.50
N PRO A 284 -3.88 -3.65 -14.86
CA PRO A 284 -3.41 -5.02 -14.70
C PRO A 284 -2.09 -5.32 -15.43
N LEU A 285 -1.75 -4.56 -16.47
CA LEU A 285 -0.50 -4.78 -17.21
C LEU A 285 0.76 -4.58 -16.35
N ALA A 286 0.66 -3.85 -15.23
CA ALA A 286 1.75 -3.72 -14.27
C ALA A 286 2.17 -5.06 -13.64
N THR A 287 1.30 -6.09 -13.63
CA THR A 287 1.62 -7.38 -13.03
C THR A 287 2.55 -8.23 -13.91
N LEU A 288 2.58 -7.99 -15.22
CA LEU A 288 3.38 -8.77 -16.17
C LEU A 288 4.88 -8.65 -15.92
N ALA A 289 5.33 -7.47 -15.49
CA ALA A 289 6.74 -7.19 -15.27
C ALA A 289 7.25 -7.68 -13.91
N VAL A 290 6.37 -8.14 -13.01
CA VAL A 290 6.73 -8.63 -11.67
C VAL A 290 7.72 -9.80 -11.74
N SER A 291 7.62 -10.64 -12.76
CA SER A 291 8.55 -11.76 -13.01
C SER A 291 10.02 -11.35 -13.17
N ARG A 292 10.29 -10.08 -13.51
CA ARG A 292 11.65 -9.53 -13.58
C ARG A 292 12.34 -9.49 -12.20
N MET A 293 11.57 -9.61 -11.12
CA MET A 293 12.11 -9.64 -9.75
C MET A 293 12.65 -11.02 -9.33
N VAL A 294 12.45 -12.07 -10.14
CA VAL A 294 13.07 -13.39 -9.88
C VAL A 294 14.60 -13.26 -9.95
N GLY A 295 15.29 -13.90 -9.01
CA GLY A 295 16.75 -13.81 -8.86
C GLY A 295 17.22 -12.54 -8.14
N GLN A 296 16.32 -11.63 -7.75
CA GLN A 296 16.69 -10.47 -6.96
C GLN A 296 16.59 -10.79 -5.46
N PRO A 297 17.51 -10.30 -4.61
CA PRO A 297 17.41 -10.46 -3.17
C PRO A 297 16.31 -9.57 -2.60
N LEU A 298 15.44 -10.15 -1.78
CA LEU A 298 14.29 -9.45 -1.17
C LEU A 298 14.71 -8.16 -0.47
N ARG A 299 15.79 -8.16 0.33
CA ARG A 299 16.29 -6.98 1.07
C ARG A 299 16.52 -5.75 0.17
N GLU A 300 16.82 -5.96 -1.11
CA GLU A 300 17.09 -4.88 -2.06
C GLU A 300 15.83 -4.34 -2.75
N PHE A 301 14.64 -4.90 -2.51
CA PHE A 301 13.40 -4.50 -3.20
C PHE A 301 13.04 -3.02 -3.00
N ARG A 302 13.51 -2.40 -1.91
CA ARG A 302 13.40 -0.95 -1.68
C ARG A 302 14.11 -0.12 -2.76
N SER A 303 15.06 -0.65 -3.52
CA SER A 303 15.74 0.06 -4.60
C SER A 303 15.47 -0.60 -5.96
N THR A 304 15.62 -1.92 -6.06
CA THR A 304 15.58 -2.67 -7.32
C THR A 304 14.22 -2.59 -8.00
N VAL A 305 13.12 -2.59 -7.25
CA VAL A 305 11.75 -2.45 -7.82
C VAL A 305 11.62 -1.19 -8.67
N ASN A 306 12.12 -0.04 -8.19
CA ASN A 306 12.02 1.21 -8.94
C ASN A 306 13.00 1.28 -10.12
N GLN A 307 14.12 0.55 -10.04
CA GLN A 307 15.11 0.48 -11.11
C GLN A 307 14.62 -0.43 -12.25
N MET A 308 13.95 -1.54 -11.91
CA MET A 308 13.56 -2.58 -12.86
C MET A 308 12.14 -2.40 -13.41
N LEU A 309 11.26 -1.74 -12.66
CA LEU A 309 9.85 -1.49 -13.01
C LEU A 309 9.50 0.01 -13.08
N PRO A 310 10.28 0.85 -13.80
CA PRO A 310 10.00 2.28 -13.90
C PRO A 310 8.85 2.58 -14.86
N GLY A 311 8.10 3.66 -14.59
CA GLY A 311 7.10 4.17 -15.51
C GLY A 311 6.10 3.08 -15.93
N ILE A 312 5.94 2.89 -17.24
CA ILE A 312 4.96 1.96 -17.81
C ILE A 312 5.24 0.48 -17.55
N ASP A 313 6.45 0.13 -17.09
CA ASP A 313 6.78 -1.24 -16.67
C ASP A 313 6.24 -1.57 -15.27
N GLY A 314 5.67 -0.61 -14.56
CA GLY A 314 5.10 -0.84 -13.24
C GLY A 314 3.90 0.05 -12.96
N CYS A 315 3.51 0.10 -11.69
CA CYS A 315 2.64 1.16 -11.19
C CYS A 315 3.00 1.51 -9.76
N THR A 316 2.64 2.71 -9.32
CA THR A 316 2.93 3.17 -7.96
C THR A 316 2.48 2.16 -6.91
N HIS A 317 1.26 1.62 -7.03
CA HIS A 317 0.67 0.70 -6.05
C HIS A 317 1.28 -0.71 -6.09
N MET A 318 1.57 -1.25 -7.27
CA MET A 318 2.25 -2.54 -7.42
C MET A 318 3.70 -2.45 -6.95
N ASN A 319 4.42 -1.40 -7.34
CA ASN A 319 5.79 -1.17 -6.90
C ASN A 319 5.85 -1.00 -5.39
N ASP A 320 4.94 -0.23 -4.80
CA ASP A 320 4.80 -0.12 -3.34
C ASP A 320 4.47 -1.50 -2.71
N THR A 321 3.70 -2.37 -3.37
CA THR A 321 3.44 -3.76 -2.92
C THR A 321 4.73 -4.56 -2.86
N LEU A 322 5.49 -4.60 -3.96
CA LEU A 322 6.76 -5.34 -4.04
C LEU A 322 7.81 -4.78 -3.08
N ARG A 323 7.95 -3.46 -2.96
CA ARG A 323 8.90 -2.83 -2.03
C ARG A 323 8.75 -3.31 -0.59
N SER A 324 7.51 -3.56 -0.15
CA SER A 324 7.23 -4.04 1.21
C SER A 324 7.77 -5.46 1.48
N LEU A 325 8.09 -6.22 0.44
CA LEU A 325 8.72 -7.55 0.59
C LEU A 325 10.18 -7.46 1.06
N ALA A 326 10.80 -6.27 1.04
CA ALA A 326 12.14 -6.08 1.57
C ALA A 326 12.26 -6.40 3.07
N GLU A 327 11.14 -6.43 3.78
CA GLU A 327 11.09 -6.74 5.21
C GLU A 327 11.03 -8.24 5.50
N VAL A 328 10.75 -9.08 4.48
CA VAL A 328 10.59 -10.53 4.65
C VAL A 328 11.81 -11.19 5.31
N PRO A 329 13.08 -10.86 4.95
CA PRO A 329 14.24 -11.49 5.58
C PRO A 329 14.37 -11.22 7.08
N VAL A 330 13.78 -10.14 7.60
CA VAL A 330 13.69 -9.89 9.05
C VAL A 330 12.64 -10.81 9.67
N LEU A 331 11.47 -10.93 9.03
CA LEU A 331 10.38 -11.75 9.53
C LEU A 331 10.73 -13.25 9.54
N VAL A 332 11.46 -13.73 8.53
CA VAL A 332 11.91 -15.13 8.42
C VAL A 332 12.79 -15.54 9.60
N ALA A 333 13.54 -14.61 10.21
CA ALA A 333 14.39 -14.88 11.36
C ALA A 333 13.62 -15.34 12.61
N HIS A 334 12.28 -15.24 12.61
CA HIS A 334 11.40 -15.72 13.67
C HIS A 334 10.79 -17.11 13.39
N LEU A 335 11.06 -17.70 12.23
CA LEU A 335 10.58 -19.05 11.85
C LEU A 335 11.61 -20.15 12.12
N VAL A 336 12.72 -19.82 12.79
CA VAL A 336 13.86 -20.69 13.05
C VAL A 336 13.75 -21.34 14.42
#